data_AF-A0A2K8KW24-F1
#
_entry.id   AF-A0A2K8KW24-F1
#
_cell.length_a   1.000
_cell.length_b   1.000
_cell.length_c   1.000
_cell.angle_alpha   90.00
_cell.angle_beta   90.00
_cell.angle_gamma   90.00
#
_symmetry.space_group_name_H-M   'P 1'
#
loop_
_entity.id
_entity.type
_entity.pdbx_description
1 polymer ?
#
loop_
_entity_poly.entity_id
_entity_poly.type
_entity_poly.pdbx_seq_one_letter_code
_entity_poly.pdbx_strand_id
1 'polypeptide(L)'
;MADSDTRLIPPLLSYSAISVALLLPVLVWPLQGLNDGAHSLAFETDWLITASALLLCAVTADTILYHQPVDSKWPLFAAIWILATSMAVSLALRSELGSYLLATMFSLHAIRSGLRLWLNGDAWWLTVACVRDTIAALSIFGWIIIISMAHS
;
A
#
# COMPACT_ATOMS: atom_id res chain seq x y z
N MET A 1 14.81 -41.97 7.65
CA MET A 1 14.51 -41.10 8.81
C MET A 1 15.44 -39.91 8.71
N ALA A 2 14.96 -38.85 8.09
CA ALA A 2 15.63 -37.56 8.02
C ALA A 2 14.49 -36.54 8.03
N ASP A 3 14.13 -36.07 9.24
CA ASP A 3 13.40 -34.83 9.37
C ASP A 3 14.33 -33.75 8.83
N SER A 4 14.08 -33.33 7.59
CA SER A 4 14.65 -32.09 7.11
C SER A 4 14.03 -30.99 7.97
N ASP A 5 14.84 -30.42 8.86
CA ASP A 5 14.62 -29.14 9.54
C ASP A 5 14.34 -28.05 8.48
N THR A 6 13.14 -28.04 7.90
CA THR A 6 12.63 -26.90 7.15
C THR A 6 12.43 -25.79 8.17
N ARG A 7 13.42 -24.90 8.25
CA ARG A 7 13.31 -23.62 8.96
C ARG A 7 12.18 -22.83 8.31
N LEU A 8 10.96 -23.04 8.79
CA LEU A 8 9.78 -22.32 8.33
C LEU A 8 9.95 -20.85 8.72
N ILE A 9 10.04 -19.98 7.72
CA ILE A 9 10.10 -18.53 7.93
C ILE A 9 8.75 -18.10 8.54
N PRO A 10 8.73 -17.39 9.68
CA PRO A 10 7.48 -16.94 10.29
C PRO A 10 6.68 -16.05 9.32
N PRO A 11 5.35 -16.23 9.20
CA PRO A 11 4.51 -15.43 8.30
C PRO A 11 4.64 -13.92 8.52
N LEU A 12 4.78 -13.50 9.78
CA LEU A 12 5.03 -12.11 10.16
C LEU A 12 6.30 -11.54 9.51
N LEU A 13 7.39 -12.32 9.50
CA LEU A 13 8.66 -11.87 8.94
C LEU A 13 8.56 -11.70 7.43
N SER A 14 7.99 -12.69 6.74
CA SER A 14 7.79 -12.63 5.27
C SER A 14 6.88 -11.46 4.89
N TYR A 15 5.75 -11.30 5.57
CA TYR A 15 4.80 -10.22 5.29
C TYR A 15 5.41 -8.84 5.54
N SER A 16 6.15 -8.68 6.64
CA SER A 16 6.82 -7.41 6.97
C SER A 16 7.93 -7.09 5.97
N ALA A 17 8.75 -8.09 5.61
CA ALA A 17 9.83 -7.90 4.63
C ALA A 17 9.29 -7.50 3.25
N ILE A 18 8.24 -8.17 2.77
CA ILE A 18 7.59 -7.83 1.49
C ILE A 18 6.97 -6.42 1.57
N SER A 19 6.30 -6.10 2.67
CA SER A 19 5.70 -4.77 2.87
C SER A 19 6.76 -3.66 2.85
N VAL A 20 7.91 -3.86 3.51
CA VAL A 20 9.02 -2.91 3.49
C VAL A 20 9.63 -2.80 2.09
N ALA A 21 9.86 -3.93 1.42
CA ALA A 21 10.43 -3.95 0.06
C ALA A 21 9.55 -3.20 -0.94
N LEU A 22 8.22 -3.34 -0.85
CA LEU A 22 7.28 -2.63 -1.70
C LEU A 22 7.09 -1.15 -1.30
N LEU A 23 7.30 -0.81 -0.03
CA LEU A 23 7.21 0.55 0.47
C LEU A 23 8.42 1.40 0.04
N LEU A 24 9.61 0.81 0.00
CA LEU A 24 10.86 1.53 -0.30
C LEU A 24 10.80 2.36 -1.60
N PRO A 25 10.34 1.84 -2.76
CA PRO A 25 10.18 2.64 -3.96
C PRO A 25 9.26 3.85 -3.75
N VAL A 26 8.15 3.70 -3.02
CA VAL A 26 7.22 4.81 -2.76
C VAL A 26 7.89 5.93 -1.95
N LEU A 27 8.81 5.58 -1.05
CA LEU A 27 9.55 6.52 -0.22
C LEU A 27 10.69 7.21 -0.97
N VAL A 28 11.47 6.43 -1.70
CA VAL A 28 12.81 6.82 -2.17
C VAL A 28 12.76 7.32 -3.62
N TRP A 29 11.87 6.79 -4.46
CA TRP A 29 11.82 7.15 -5.88
C TRP A 29 11.71 8.66 -6.12
N PRO A 30 10.90 9.42 -5.35
CA PRO A 30 10.79 10.87 -5.54
C PRO A 30 12.05 11.69 -5.33
N LEU A 31 13.08 11.13 -4.69
CA LEU A 31 14.40 11.76 -4.63
C LEU A 31 15.02 11.93 -6.03
N GLN A 32 14.70 11.05 -6.99
CA GLN A 32 15.15 11.20 -8.37
C GLN A 32 14.52 12.42 -9.04
N GLY A 33 13.23 12.67 -8.77
CA GLY A 33 12.53 13.86 -9.28
C GLY A 33 13.15 15.18 -8.82
N LEU A 34 13.80 15.21 -7.66
CA LEU A 34 14.55 16.38 -7.19
C LEU A 34 15.87 16.58 -7.93
N ASN A 35 16.53 15.50 -8.39
CA ASN A 35 17.84 15.57 -9.04
C ASN A 35 17.72 15.86 -10.55
N ASP A 36 16.73 15.30 -11.23
CA ASP A 36 16.59 15.40 -12.69
C ASP A 36 15.83 16.66 -13.14
N GLY A 37 15.37 17.48 -12.17
CA GLY A 37 14.37 18.53 -12.36
C GLY A 37 12.99 17.88 -12.56
N ALA A 38 12.00 18.22 -11.73
CA ALA A 38 10.76 17.44 -11.60
C ALA A 38 9.77 17.52 -12.78
N HIS A 39 10.28 17.65 -14.01
CA HIS A 39 9.53 17.67 -15.25
C HIS A 39 9.73 16.41 -16.12
N SER A 40 10.46 15.41 -15.64
CA SER A 40 10.47 14.10 -16.30
C SER A 40 9.13 13.40 -16.06
N LEU A 41 8.22 13.44 -17.05
CA LEU A 41 6.96 12.70 -17.05
C LEU A 41 7.14 11.19 -16.77
N ALA A 42 8.32 10.65 -17.07
CA ALA A 42 8.67 9.27 -16.78
C ALA A 42 8.76 9.01 -15.27
N PHE A 43 9.36 9.93 -14.51
CA PHE A 43 9.52 9.79 -13.07
C PHE A 43 8.17 9.69 -12.35
N GLU A 44 7.24 10.61 -12.63
CA GLU A 44 5.94 10.63 -11.96
C GLU A 44 5.14 9.36 -12.27
N THR A 45 5.13 8.95 -13.54
CA THR A 45 4.44 7.74 -13.97
C THR A 45 4.99 6.50 -13.28
N ASP A 46 6.31 6.35 -13.23
CA ASP A 46 6.97 5.21 -12.56
C ASP A 46 6.69 5.20 -11.05
N TRP A 47 6.72 6.38 -10.41
CA TRP A 47 6.39 6.50 -8.99
C TRP A 47 4.94 6.09 -8.71
N LEU A 48 3.97 6.55 -9.51
CA LEU A 48 2.57 6.15 -9.39
C LEU A 48 2.37 4.65 -9.62
N ILE A 49 3.11 4.04 -10.55
CA ILE A 49 3.07 2.59 -10.78
C ILE A 49 3.55 1.84 -9.53
N THR A 50 4.66 2.25 -8.93
CA THR A 50 5.16 1.58 -7.70
C THR A 50 4.20 1.73 -6.52
N ALA A 51 3.62 2.92 -6.32
CA ALA A 51 2.59 3.15 -5.31
C ALA A 51 1.33 2.31 -5.56
N SER A 52 0.92 2.18 -6.82
CA SER A 52 -0.20 1.34 -7.24
C SER A 52 0.06 -0.14 -6.98
N ALA A 53 1.27 -0.62 -7.28
CA ALA A 53 1.68 -1.99 -7.02
C ALA A 53 1.65 -2.31 -5.52
N LEU A 54 2.23 -1.43 -4.69
CA LEU A 54 2.15 -1.54 -3.24
C LEU A 54 0.69 -1.61 -2.77
N LEU A 55 -0.17 -0.70 -3.23
CA LEU A 55 -1.58 -0.63 -2.81
C LEU A 55 -2.37 -1.89 -3.20
N LEU A 56 -2.20 -2.39 -4.43
CA LEU A 56 -2.89 -3.60 -4.88
C LEU A 56 -2.39 -4.83 -4.11
N CYS A 57 -1.08 -4.99 -3.96
CA CYS A 57 -0.52 -6.09 -3.16
C CYS A 57 -1.00 -6.04 -1.71
N ALA A 58 -0.99 -4.85 -1.11
CA ALA A 58 -1.49 -4.60 0.24
C ALA A 58 -2.97 -5.01 0.38
N VAL A 59 -3.83 -4.46 -0.47
CA VAL A 59 -5.28 -4.74 -0.43
C VAL A 59 -5.57 -6.21 -0.65
N THR A 60 -4.91 -6.85 -1.62
CA THR A 60 -5.10 -8.29 -1.89
C THR A 60 -4.60 -9.15 -0.74
N ALA A 61 -3.38 -8.93 -0.25
CA ALA A 61 -2.83 -9.71 0.87
C ALA A 61 -3.66 -9.56 2.14
N ASP A 62 -4.05 -8.34 2.49
CA ASP A 62 -4.81 -8.04 3.70
C ASP A 62 -6.25 -8.53 3.60
N THR A 63 -6.79 -8.59 2.38
CA THR A 63 -8.06 -9.25 2.13
C THR A 63 -7.92 -10.74 2.41
N ILE A 64 -6.93 -11.44 1.82
CA ILE A 64 -6.71 -12.88 2.04
C ILE A 64 -6.47 -13.19 3.53
N LEU A 65 -5.63 -12.41 4.22
CA LEU A 65 -5.35 -12.58 5.65
C LEU A 65 -6.57 -12.32 6.53
N TYR A 66 -7.53 -11.54 6.05
CA TYR A 66 -8.81 -11.30 6.71
C TYR A 66 -9.84 -12.42 6.44
N HIS A 67 -9.49 -13.50 5.75
CA HIS A 67 -10.46 -14.55 5.44
C HIS A 67 -11.21 -15.06 6.69
N GLN A 68 -12.54 -14.91 6.66
CA GLN A 68 -13.45 -15.41 7.69
C GLN A 68 -14.29 -16.56 7.12
N PRO A 69 -13.95 -17.83 7.43
CA PRO A 69 -14.60 -18.99 6.82
C PRO A 69 -16.11 -19.10 7.12
N VAL A 70 -16.58 -18.46 8.20
CA VAL A 70 -17.96 -18.57 8.70
C VAL A 70 -18.86 -17.45 8.16
N ASP A 71 -18.30 -16.36 7.62
CA ASP A 71 -19.08 -15.24 7.08
C ASP A 71 -19.34 -15.42 5.58
N SER A 72 -20.59 -15.74 5.22
CA SER A 72 -21.01 -15.97 3.84
C SER A 72 -20.93 -14.71 2.96
N LYS A 73 -20.85 -13.51 3.54
CA LYS A 73 -20.77 -12.25 2.80
C LYS A 73 -19.34 -11.77 2.58
N TRP A 74 -18.37 -12.35 3.30
CA TRP A 74 -16.97 -11.95 3.22
C TRP A 74 -16.42 -11.92 1.78
N PRO A 75 -16.66 -12.93 0.91
CA PRO A 75 -16.12 -12.92 -0.46
C PRO A 75 -16.64 -11.73 -1.28
N LEU A 76 -17.88 -11.31 -1.04
CA LEU A 76 -18.48 -10.16 -1.72
C LEU A 76 -17.81 -8.86 -1.29
N PHE A 77 -17.62 -8.65 0.02
CA PHE A 77 -16.93 -7.46 0.53
C PHE A 77 -15.47 -7.40 0.06
N ALA A 78 -14.78 -8.54 0.07
CA ALA A 78 -13.44 -8.70 -0.47
C ALA A 78 -13.37 -8.30 -1.96
N ALA A 79 -14.26 -8.85 -2.78
CA ALA A 79 -14.31 -8.56 -4.22
C ALA A 79 -14.62 -7.09 -4.49
N ILE A 80 -15.61 -6.51 -3.80
CA ILE A 80 -15.94 -5.09 -3.93
C ILE A 80 -14.74 -4.21 -3.57
N TRP A 81 -14.04 -4.53 -2.48
CA TRP A 81 -12.89 -3.73 -2.04
C TRP A 81 -11.70 -3.81 -3.01
N ILE A 82 -11.41 -5.01 -3.52
CA ILE A 82 -10.36 -5.21 -4.55
C ILE A 82 -10.75 -4.49 -5.85
N LEU A 83 -12.00 -4.59 -6.31
CA LEU A 83 -12.47 -3.93 -7.52
C LEU A 83 -12.44 -2.40 -7.38
N ALA A 84 -12.91 -1.87 -6.25
CA ALA A 84 -12.87 -0.44 -5.96
C ALA A 84 -11.42 0.08 -5.96
N THR A 85 -10.51 -0.65 -5.33
CA THR A 85 -9.07 -0.30 -5.31
C THR A 85 -8.46 -0.36 -6.71
N SER A 86 -8.77 -1.41 -7.48
CA SER A 86 -8.26 -1.58 -8.85
C SER A 86 -8.76 -0.46 -9.76
N MET A 87 -10.02 -0.05 -9.61
CA MET A 87 -10.60 1.07 -10.34
C MET A 87 -9.95 2.39 -9.93
N ALA A 88 -9.72 2.62 -8.63
CA ALA A 88 -9.04 3.81 -8.13
C ALA A 88 -7.60 3.90 -8.66
N VAL A 89 -6.84 2.80 -8.66
CA VAL A 89 -5.51 2.72 -9.28
C VAL A 89 -5.56 3.05 -10.76
N SER A 90 -6.51 2.46 -11.49
CA SER A 90 -6.66 2.72 -12.92
C SER A 90 -6.97 4.19 -13.21
N LEU A 91 -7.78 4.84 -12.38
CA LEU A 91 -8.04 6.28 -12.48
C LEU A 91 -6.82 7.11 -12.10
N ALA A 92 -6.09 6.71 -11.06
CA ALA A 92 -4.91 7.42 -10.59
C ALA A 92 -3.83 7.50 -11.67
N LEU A 93 -3.56 6.38 -12.36
CA LEU A 93 -2.55 6.31 -13.43
C LEU A 93 -2.91 7.14 -14.68
N ARG A 94 -4.13 7.66 -14.78
CA ARG A 94 -4.63 8.43 -15.94
C ARG A 94 -5.00 9.87 -15.58
N SER A 95 -4.78 10.29 -14.34
CA SER A 95 -5.22 11.57 -13.81
C SER A 95 -4.03 12.40 -13.35
N GLU A 96 -4.07 13.70 -13.61
CA GLU A 96 -3.12 14.68 -13.06
C GLU A 96 -3.15 14.73 -11.51
N LEU A 97 -4.26 14.29 -10.91
CA LEU A 97 -4.42 14.18 -9.46
C LEU A 97 -4.19 12.74 -8.96
N GLY A 98 -3.47 11.92 -9.73
CA GLY A 98 -3.27 10.51 -9.45
C GLY A 98 -2.62 10.23 -8.11
N SER A 99 -1.60 11.01 -7.75
CA SER A 99 -0.87 10.89 -6.48
C SER A 99 -1.80 11.14 -5.27
N TYR A 100 -2.66 12.16 -5.34
CA TYR A 100 -3.67 12.44 -4.32
C TYR A 100 -4.68 11.30 -4.18
N LEU A 101 -5.13 10.72 -5.29
CA LEU A 101 -6.06 9.59 -5.26
C LEU A 101 -5.43 8.36 -4.59
N LEU A 102 -4.17 8.04 -4.92
CA LEU A 102 -3.45 6.94 -4.27
C LEU A 102 -3.23 7.20 -2.78
N ALA A 103 -2.78 8.41 -2.40
CA ALA A 103 -2.61 8.77 -0.99
C ALA A 103 -3.91 8.65 -0.19
N THR A 104 -5.04 9.03 -0.80
CA THR A 104 -6.37 8.88 -0.22
C THR A 104 -6.74 7.41 -0.06
N MET A 105 -6.48 6.57 -1.07
CA MET A 105 -6.75 5.13 -0.98
C MET A 105 -5.90 4.44 0.08
N PHE A 106 -4.61 4.78 0.21
CA PHE A 106 -3.77 4.34 1.32
C PHE A 106 -4.33 4.80 2.67
N SER A 107 -4.78 6.04 2.78
CA SER A 107 -5.40 6.57 4.01
C SER A 107 -6.67 5.79 4.37
N LEU A 108 -7.55 5.53 3.41
CA LEU A 108 -8.77 4.74 3.62
C LEU A 108 -8.43 3.31 4.05
N HIS A 109 -7.40 2.70 3.44
CA HIS A 109 -6.97 1.37 3.80
C HIS A 109 -6.34 1.32 5.21
N ALA A 110 -5.53 2.32 5.56
CA ALA A 110 -4.98 2.49 6.90
C ALA A 110 -6.09 2.67 7.95
N ILE A 111 -7.08 3.53 7.69
CA ILE A 111 -8.24 3.73 8.57
C ILE A 111 -9.01 2.42 8.76
N ARG A 112 -9.24 1.67 7.67
CA ARG A 112 -9.93 0.37 7.75
C ARG A 112 -9.18 -0.62 8.66
N SER A 113 -7.85 -0.69 8.54
CA SER A 113 -7.00 -1.55 9.38
C SER A 113 -6.91 -1.03 10.83
N GLY A 114 -6.78 0.28 11.02
CA GLY A 114 -6.70 0.95 12.33
C GLY A 114 -7.99 0.86 13.13
N LEU A 115 -9.15 1.06 12.48
CA LEU A 115 -10.46 0.86 13.12
C LEU A 115 -10.63 -0.59 13.60
N ARG A 116 -10.11 -1.56 12.86
CA ARG A 116 -10.16 -2.97 13.25
C ARG A 116 -9.23 -3.27 14.42
N LEU A 117 -8.01 -2.75 14.41
CA LEU A 117 -7.09 -2.79 15.58
C LEU A 117 -7.79 -2.24 16.82
N TRP A 118 -8.41 -1.07 16.68
CA TRP A 118 -9.08 -0.39 17.79
C TRP A 118 -10.27 -1.17 18.34
N LEU A 119 -11.10 -1.75 17.47
CA LEU A 119 -12.34 -2.38 17.91
C LEU A 119 -12.11 -3.76 18.53
N ASN A 120 -11.33 -4.65 17.90
CA ASN A 120 -11.18 -6.05 18.33
C ASN A 120 -9.94 -6.76 17.70
N GLY A 121 -8.90 -6.02 17.31
CA GLY A 121 -7.85 -6.57 16.45
C GLY A 121 -6.70 -7.22 17.20
N ASP A 122 -6.76 -8.55 17.40
CA ASP A 122 -5.64 -9.36 17.92
C ASP A 122 -4.80 -10.01 16.78
N ALA A 123 -5.10 -9.65 15.53
CA ALA A 123 -4.41 -10.20 14.37
C ALA A 123 -3.08 -9.49 14.13
N TRP A 124 -1.98 -10.26 14.18
CA TRP A 124 -0.59 -9.78 14.07
C TRP A 124 -0.32 -8.90 12.84
N TRP A 125 -1.03 -9.11 11.73
CA TRP A 125 -0.80 -8.42 10.45
C TRP A 125 -1.43 -7.03 10.40
N LEU A 126 -2.44 -6.75 11.23
CA LEU A 126 -3.18 -5.48 11.19
C LEU A 126 -2.29 -4.28 11.52
N THR A 127 -1.38 -4.42 12.50
CA THR A 127 -0.45 -3.35 12.88
C THR A 127 0.51 -3.03 11.74
N VAL A 128 1.08 -4.06 11.10
CA VAL A 128 2.00 -3.89 9.98
C VAL A 128 1.27 -3.26 8.78
N ALA A 129 0.04 -3.71 8.47
CA ALA A 129 -0.79 -3.13 7.43
C ALA A 129 -1.08 -1.63 7.68
N CYS A 130 -1.56 -1.31 8.88
CA CYS A 130 -1.88 0.06 9.27
C CYS A 130 -0.65 0.98 9.16
N VAL A 131 0.50 0.57 9.70
CA VAL A 131 1.74 1.35 9.67
C VAL A 131 2.24 1.55 8.24
N ARG A 132 2.28 0.48 7.44
CA ARG A 132 2.70 0.54 6.02
C ARG A 132 1.87 1.57 5.25
N ASP A 133 0.55 1.50 5.38
CA ASP A 133 -0.36 2.35 4.60
C ASP A 133 -0.38 3.79 5.11
N THR A 134 -0.24 4.01 6.43
CA THR A 134 -0.04 5.35 6.99
C THR A 134 1.25 5.97 6.47
N ILE A 135 2.37 5.23 6.51
CA ILE A 135 3.65 5.74 6.00
C ILE A 135 3.53 6.03 4.49
N ALA A 136 2.97 5.11 3.70
CA ALA A 136 2.78 5.33 2.26
C ALA A 136 1.96 6.59 1.97
N ALA A 137 0.82 6.78 2.65
CA ALA A 137 -0.02 7.97 2.49
C ALA A 137 0.74 9.26 2.86
N LEU A 138 1.36 9.29 4.04
CA LEU A 138 2.11 10.46 4.51
C LEU A 138 3.27 10.80 3.58
N SER A 139 3.96 9.78 3.06
CA SER A 139 5.06 9.99 2.14
C SER A 139 4.59 10.53 0.80
N ILE A 140 3.50 10.02 0.23
CA ILE A 140 2.95 10.57 -1.02
C ILE A 140 2.52 12.03 -0.82
N PHE A 141 1.76 12.33 0.24
CA PHE A 141 1.40 13.72 0.55
C PHE A 141 2.61 14.62 0.79
N GLY A 142 3.59 14.14 1.57
CA GLY A 142 4.83 14.87 1.84
C GLY A 142 5.61 15.18 0.57
N TRP A 143 5.72 14.21 -0.34
CA TRP A 143 6.38 14.41 -1.63
C TRP A 143 5.66 15.39 -2.53
N ILE A 144 4.33 15.34 -2.60
CA ILE A 144 3.55 16.33 -3.34
C ILE A 144 3.85 17.75 -2.83
N ILE A 145 3.91 17.94 -1.51
CA ILE A 145 4.22 19.25 -0.90
C ILE A 145 5.64 19.69 -1.24
N ILE A 146 6.64 18.80 -1.06
CA ILE A 146 8.05 19.11 -1.31
C ILE A 146 8.27 19.47 -2.78
N ILE A 147 7.76 18.67 -3.71
CA ILE A 147 7.88 18.93 -5.15
C ILE A 147 7.19 20.24 -5.50
N SER A 148 5.98 20.48 -4.97
CA SER A 148 5.26 21.74 -5.23
C SER A 148 6.03 22.98 -4.75
N MET A 149 6.69 22.90 -3.59
CA MET A 149 7.53 23.99 -3.06
C MET A 149 8.82 24.19 -3.85
N ALA A 150 9.40 23.13 -4.42
CA ALA A 150 10.61 23.24 -5.23
C ALA A 150 10.37 23.97 -6.57
N HIS A 151 9.11 24.16 -6.97
CA HIS A 151 8.71 24.77 -8.25
C HIS A 151 7.97 26.11 -8.12
N SER A 152 7.77 26.61 -6.89
CA SER A 152 7.20 27.94 -6.62
C SER A 152 8.28 29.01 -6.54
#